data_AF-A0A530QJ88-F1
#
_entry.id   AF-A0A530QJ88-F1
#
_cell.length_a   1.000
_cell.length_b   1.000
_cell.length_c   1.000
_cell.angle_alpha   90.00
_cell.angle_beta   90.00
_cell.angle_gamma   90.00
#
_symmetry.space_group_name_H-M   'P 1'
#
loop_
_entity.id
_entity.type
_entity.pdbx_description
1 polymer ?
#
loop_
_entity_poly.entity_id
_entity_poly.type
_entity_poly.pdbx_seq_one_letter_code
_entity_poly.pdbx_strand_id
1 'polypeptide(L)'
;TRGDALELGELRPDYIFFGRFGYDNKPEPHPRNLSLGQWWADVIQIPCIVMAGSDLASVEAVATTGAEFVALSSAVFADGVDPKMAVASANALLDETAPRFED
;
A
#
# COMPACT_ATOMS: atom_id res chain seq x y z
N THR A 1 1.37 -1.07 -16.27
CA THR A 1 1.43 -2.55 -16.43
C THR A 1 2.75 -3.03 -15.84
N ARG A 2 3.11 -4.32 -15.90
CA ARG A 2 4.45 -4.77 -15.47
C ARG A 2 5.55 -4.19 -16.38
N GLY A 3 5.32 -4.11 -17.69
CA GLY A 3 6.25 -3.51 -18.65
C GLY A 3 6.54 -2.05 -18.32
N ASP A 4 5.50 -1.23 -18.20
CA ASP A 4 5.66 0.19 -17.84
C ASP A 4 6.39 0.36 -16.48
N ALA A 5 6.16 -0.54 -15.53
CA ALA A 5 6.84 -0.49 -14.23
C ALA A 5 8.35 -0.79 -14.36
N LEU A 6 8.74 -1.76 -15.20
CA LEU A 6 10.16 -2.05 -15.45
C LEU A 6 10.86 -0.86 -16.12
N GLU A 7 10.23 -0.24 -17.12
CA GLU A 7 10.78 0.95 -17.79
C GLU A 7 11.02 2.10 -16.81
N LEU A 8 10.08 2.32 -15.87
CA LEU A 8 10.25 3.30 -14.80
C LEU A 8 11.32 2.90 -13.79
N GLY A 9 11.47 1.60 -13.51
CA GLY A 9 12.50 1.06 -12.62
C GLY A 9 13.93 1.31 -13.12
N GLU A 10 14.15 1.29 -14.44
CA GLU A 10 15.45 1.58 -15.05
C GLU A 10 15.92 3.03 -14.80
N LEU A 11 14.99 3.94 -14.49
CA LEU A 11 15.30 5.31 -14.10
C LEU A 11 15.85 5.41 -12.66
N ARG A 12 15.87 4.29 -11.93
CA ARG A 12 16.32 4.18 -10.53
C ARG A 12 15.66 5.20 -9.59
N PRO A 13 14.32 5.28 -9.57
CA PRO A 13 13.65 6.10 -8.57
C PRO A 13 13.91 5.57 -7.16
N ASP A 14 13.78 6.43 -6.15
CA ASP A 14 13.87 6.02 -4.75
C ASP A 14 12.72 5.08 -4.35
N TYR A 15 11.57 5.19 -5.00
CA TYR A 15 10.43 4.28 -4.83
C TYR A 15 9.48 4.31 -6.04
N ILE A 16 8.64 3.29 -6.17
CA ILE A 16 7.52 3.25 -7.13
C ILE A 16 6.18 3.25 -6.40
N PHE A 17 5.22 4.03 -6.88
CA PHE A 17 3.85 4.03 -6.37
C PHE A 17 2.90 3.26 -7.29
N PHE A 18 2.22 2.26 -6.74
CA PHE A 18 1.13 1.52 -7.40
C PHE A 18 -0.23 1.97 -6.87
N GLY A 19 -0.82 2.95 -7.57
CA GLY A 19 -2.15 3.45 -7.26
C GLY A 19 -2.58 4.58 -8.18
N ARG A 20 -3.76 5.14 -7.89
CA ARG A 20 -4.28 6.32 -8.58
C ARG A 20 -5.02 7.18 -7.58
N PHE A 21 -4.56 8.41 -7.40
CA PHE A 21 -5.19 9.35 -6.46
C PHE A 21 -6.68 9.52 -6.76
N GLY A 22 -7.51 9.47 -5.71
CA GLY A 22 -8.97 9.56 -5.80
C GLY A 22 -9.68 8.29 -6.25
N TYR A 23 -8.98 7.15 -6.40
CA TYR A 23 -9.57 5.85 -6.77
C TYR A 23 -9.58 4.83 -5.60
N ASP A 24 -9.33 5.29 -4.38
CA ASP A 24 -9.55 4.60 -3.10
C ASP A 24 -11.00 4.81 -2.60
N ASN A 25 -11.97 4.72 -3.51
CA ASN A 25 -13.39 4.94 -3.22
C ASN A 25 -14.15 3.63 -2.94
N LYS A 26 -13.44 2.51 -2.92
CA LYS A 26 -13.95 1.18 -2.54
C LYS A 26 -13.28 0.74 -1.24
N PRO A 27 -13.95 -0.06 -0.40
CA PRO A 27 -13.38 -0.56 0.85
C PRO A 27 -12.04 -1.26 0.65
N GLU A 28 -11.94 -2.11 -0.38
CA GLU A 28 -10.75 -2.90 -0.67
C GLU A 28 -9.78 -2.20 -1.63
N PRO A 29 -8.47 -2.52 -1.57
CA PRO A 29 -7.49 -2.01 -2.51
C PRO A 29 -7.81 -2.51 -3.91
N HIS A 30 -7.48 -1.72 -4.93
CA HIS A 30 -7.71 -2.14 -6.31
C HIS A 30 -6.88 -3.41 -6.63
N PRO A 31 -7.46 -4.52 -7.13
CA PRO A 31 -6.74 -5.80 -7.29
C PRO A 31 -5.46 -5.72 -8.15
N ARG A 32 -5.46 -4.82 -9.13
CA ARG A 32 -4.26 -4.53 -9.95
C ARG A 32 -3.11 -3.95 -9.14
N ASN A 33 -3.39 -3.09 -8.15
CA ASN A 33 -2.36 -2.49 -7.31
C ASN A 33 -1.69 -3.58 -6.46
N LEU A 34 -2.49 -4.46 -5.86
CA LEU A 34 -2.00 -5.61 -5.10
C LEU A 34 -1.13 -6.54 -5.96
N SER A 35 -1.62 -6.91 -7.14
CA SER A 35 -0.90 -7.81 -8.05
C SER A 35 0.41 -7.22 -8.58
N LEU A 36 0.47 -5.90 -8.81
CA LEU A 36 1.70 -5.22 -9.21
C LEU A 36 2.66 -5.04 -8.04
N GLY A 37 2.16 -4.62 -6.87
CA GLY A 37 2.94 -4.46 -5.66
C GLY A 37 3.63 -5.76 -5.24
N GLN A 38 2.88 -6.86 -5.17
CA GLN A 38 3.45 -8.18 -4.83
C GLN A 38 4.55 -8.58 -5.80
N TRP A 39 4.24 -8.54 -7.10
CA TRP A 39 5.22 -8.93 -8.11
C TRP A 39 6.47 -8.04 -8.07
N TRP A 40 6.29 -6.74 -7.82
CA TRP A 40 7.40 -5.81 -7.73
C TRP A 40 8.28 -6.10 -6.51
N ALA A 41 7.68 -6.23 -5.32
CA ALA A 41 8.39 -6.57 -4.08
C ALA A 41 9.11 -7.92 -4.18
N ASP A 42 8.55 -8.89 -4.90
CA ASP A 42 9.17 -10.21 -5.08
C ASP A 42 10.45 -10.18 -5.94
N VAL A 43 10.53 -9.28 -6.92
CA VAL A 43 11.56 -9.35 -7.98
C VAL A 43 12.44 -8.12 -8.13
N ILE A 44 12.07 -6.98 -7.55
CA ILE A 44 12.77 -5.70 -7.67
C ILE A 44 13.13 -5.17 -6.28
N GLN A 45 14.32 -4.58 -6.15
CA GLN A 45 14.84 -4.05 -4.87
C GLN A 45 14.50 -2.57 -4.62
N ILE A 46 13.96 -1.88 -5.62
CA ILE A 46 13.46 -0.51 -5.44
C ILE A 46 12.18 -0.58 -4.62
N PRO A 47 12.07 0.12 -3.48
CA PRO A 47 10.88 0.08 -2.64
C PRO A 47 9.61 0.43 -3.41
N CYS A 48 8.48 -0.14 -3.00
CA CYS A 48 7.19 0.26 -3.52
C CYS A 48 6.18 0.69 -2.46
N ILE A 49 5.31 1.60 -2.87
CA ILE A 49 4.18 2.10 -2.11
C ILE A 49 2.92 1.62 -2.82
N VAL A 50 2.03 0.93 -2.11
CA VAL A 50 0.79 0.41 -2.70
C VAL A 50 -0.42 1.11 -2.06
N MET A 51 -1.33 1.59 -2.90
CA MET A 51 -2.55 2.27 -2.45
C MET A 51 -3.60 1.28 -1.94
N ALA A 52 -4.03 1.49 -0.70
CA ALA A 52 -5.11 0.75 -0.05
C ALA A 52 -6.50 1.23 -0.52
N GLY A 53 -7.57 0.70 0.09
CA GLY A 53 -8.95 1.14 -0.14
C GLY A 53 -9.40 2.21 0.86
N SER A 54 -10.70 2.49 0.87
CA SER A 54 -11.35 3.43 1.81
C SER A 54 -11.57 2.85 3.20
N ASP A 55 -11.54 1.52 3.33
CA ASP A 55 -11.58 0.88 4.64
C ASP A 55 -10.17 0.83 5.22
N LEU A 56 -10.02 1.21 6.49
CA LEU A 56 -8.74 1.18 7.17
C LEU A 56 -8.18 -0.24 7.30
N ALA A 57 -9.03 -1.26 7.44
CA ALA A 57 -8.59 -2.66 7.48
C ALA A 57 -7.91 -3.13 6.18
N SER A 58 -8.11 -2.41 5.08
CA SER A 58 -7.49 -2.73 3.80
C SER A 58 -5.95 -2.61 3.79
N VAL A 59 -5.36 -1.98 4.83
CA VAL A 59 -3.90 -1.94 5.00
C VAL A 59 -3.29 -3.33 5.14
N GLU A 60 -4.00 -4.29 5.73
CA GLU A 60 -3.52 -5.66 5.91
C GLU A 60 -3.39 -6.36 4.55
N ALA A 61 -4.37 -6.17 3.66
CA ALA A 61 -4.32 -6.71 2.31
C ALA A 61 -3.14 -6.13 1.51
N VAL A 62 -2.79 -4.86 1.74
CA VAL A 62 -1.58 -4.29 1.14
C VAL A 62 -0.31 -4.85 1.78
N ALA A 63 -0.25 -4.97 3.10
CA ALA A 63 0.90 -5.50 3.82
C ALA A 63 1.27 -6.92 3.36
N THR A 64 0.27 -7.77 3.07
CA THR A 64 0.51 -9.13 2.53
C THR A 64 1.24 -9.14 1.19
N THR A 65 1.28 -8.02 0.46
CA THR A 65 2.01 -7.93 -0.81
C THR A 65 3.52 -7.86 -0.63
N GLY A 66 4.03 -7.63 0.58
CA GLY A 66 5.45 -7.39 0.81
C GLY A 66 5.92 -5.98 0.40
N ALA A 67 5.02 -5.08 -0.01
CA ALA A 67 5.36 -3.68 -0.24
C ALA A 67 5.85 -3.00 1.06
N GLU A 68 6.87 -2.16 0.96
CA GLU A 68 7.48 -1.48 2.11
C GLU A 68 6.56 -0.45 2.75
N PHE A 69 5.63 0.12 1.97
CA PHE A 69 4.72 1.16 2.44
C PHE A 69 3.30 0.99 1.91
N VAL A 70 2.34 1.35 2.77
CA VAL A 70 0.91 1.45 2.43
C VAL A 70 0.52 2.92 2.27
N ALA A 71 -0.18 3.25 1.17
CA ALA A 71 -0.76 4.58 0.98
C ALA A 71 -2.26 4.58 1.31
N LEU A 72 -2.67 5.50 2.19
CA LEU A 72 -4.06 5.77 2.57
C LEU A 72 -4.42 7.23 2.20
N SER A 73 -5.64 7.44 1.73
CA SER A 73 -6.16 8.79 1.46
C SER A 73 -7.57 8.97 2.04
N SER A 74 -8.61 8.41 1.42
CA SER A 74 -10.01 8.56 1.86
C SER A 74 -10.23 7.99 3.25
N ALA A 75 -9.61 6.85 3.57
CA ALA A 75 -9.65 6.22 4.89
C ALA A 75 -9.12 7.13 6.04
N VAL A 76 -8.33 8.15 5.72
CA VAL A 76 -7.71 9.08 6.70
C VAL A 76 -8.29 10.49 6.60
N PHE A 77 -8.61 10.95 5.38
CA PHE A 77 -8.96 12.35 5.10
C PHE A 77 -10.41 12.57 4.65
N ALA A 78 -11.27 11.54 4.63
CA ALA A 78 -12.68 11.73 4.35
C ALA A 78 -13.41 12.51 5.45
N ASP A 79 -14.53 13.15 5.09
CA ASP A 79 -15.36 13.89 6.02
C ASP A 79 -15.83 13.02 7.18
N GLY A 80 -15.71 13.54 8.41
CA GLY A 80 -16.10 12.83 9.63
C GLY A 80 -15.08 11.84 10.17
N VAL A 81 -13.92 11.69 9.52
CA VAL A 81 -12.79 10.90 10.03
C VAL A 81 -11.84 11.81 10.82
N ASP A 82 -11.38 11.36 11.99
CA ASP A 82 -10.25 11.99 12.69
C ASP A 82 -8.94 11.42 12.12
N PRO A 83 -8.12 12.21 11.40
CA PRO A 83 -6.90 11.70 10.77
C PRO A 83 -5.89 11.14 11.77
N LYS A 84 -5.81 11.70 12.97
CA LYS A 84 -4.89 11.22 14.00
C LYS A 84 -5.29 9.83 14.48
N MET A 85 -6.59 9.63 14.73
CA MET A 85 -7.10 8.33 15.13
C MET A 85 -6.99 7.31 14.00
N ALA A 86 -7.30 7.69 12.77
CA ALA A 86 -7.18 6.80 11.61
C ALA A 86 -5.75 6.32 11.38
N VAL A 87 -4.75 7.21 11.42
CA VAL A 87 -3.35 6.82 11.29
C VAL A 87 -2.90 5.92 12.45
N ALA A 88 -3.30 6.23 13.68
CA ALA A 88 -2.98 5.38 14.84
C ALA A 88 -3.57 3.97 14.71
N SER A 89 -4.81 3.86 14.26
CA SER A 89 -5.48 2.57 14.03
C SER A 89 -4.86 1.79 12.86
N ALA A 90 -4.48 2.45 11.76
CA ALA A 90 -3.77 1.79 10.66
C ALA A 90 -2.44 1.19 11.11
N ASN A 91 -1.65 1.95 11.87
CA ASN A 91 -0.37 1.46 12.40
C ASN A 91 -0.58 0.31 13.38
N ALA A 92 -1.59 0.37 14.24
CA ALA A 92 -1.92 -0.73 15.15
C ALA A 92 -2.26 -2.03 14.39
N LEU A 93 -3.07 -1.95 13.32
CA LEU A 93 -3.38 -3.10 12.46
C LEU A 93 -2.12 -3.70 11.80
N LEU A 94 -1.21 -2.85 11.33
CA LEU A 94 0.06 -3.29 10.74
C LEU A 94 0.97 -3.95 11.79
N ASP A 95 1.08 -3.38 12.99
CA ASP A 95 1.87 -3.94 14.09
C ASP A 95 1.31 -5.29 14.58
N GLU A 96 -0.02 -5.43 14.64
CA GLU A 96 -0.69 -6.67 15.04
C GLU A 96 -0.50 -7.80 14.04
N THR A 97 -0.45 -7.47 12.74
CA THR A 97 -0.31 -8.43 11.64
C THR A 97 1.12 -8.67 11.19
N ALA A 98 2.06 -7.84 11.65
CA ALA A 98 3.47 -7.98 11.29
C ALA A 98 3.99 -9.38 11.69
N PRO A 99 4.72 -10.06 10.79
CA PRO A 99 5.37 -11.31 11.15
C PRO A 99 6.33 -11.05 12.31
N ARG A 100 6.19 -11.81 13.39
CA ARG A 100 7.16 -11.78 14.48
C ARG A 100 8.43 -12.46 13.97
N PHE A 101 9.54 -11.73 13.96
CA PHE A 101 10.85 -12.35 13.76
C PHE A 101 11.09 -13.30 14.94
N GLU A 102 11.35 -14.58 14.65
CA GLU A 102 11.95 -15.47 15.65
C GLU A 102 13.40 -15.01 15.86
N ASP A 103 13.86 -14.98 17.12
CA ASP A 103 15.22 -14.59 17.51
C ASP A 103 16.33 -15.44 16.84
#